data_AF-A0A168PY82-F1
#
_entry.id   AF-A0A168PY82-F1
#
_cell.length_a   1.000
_cell.length_b   1.000
_cell.length_c   1.000
_cell.angle_alpha   90.00
_cell.angle_beta   90.00
_cell.angle_gamma   90.00
#
_symmetry.space_group_name_H-M   'P 1'
#
loop_
_entity.id
_entity.type
_entity.pdbx_description
1 polymer ?
#
loop_
_entity_poly.entity_id
_entity_poly.type
_entity_poly.pdbx_seq_one_letter_code
_entity_poly.pdbx_strand_id
1 'polypeptide(L)'
;MSIQDMQKFGYFYLNKGRCGKRQLLSEEWISTSTKPKHLTYEHIGYYSHHWWVSDESLERSFYFAMGLGGQYICVDPSRNIVIALTNNTYNDTLKPLKANTKLLQ
;
A
#
# COMPACT_ATOMS: atom_id res chain seq x y z
N MET A 1 15.72 -3.82 5.44
CA MET A 1 14.80 -4.71 4.72
C MET A 1 15.15 -4.64 3.26
N SER A 2 15.22 -5.77 2.55
CA SER A 2 15.50 -5.75 1.11
C SER A 2 14.25 -5.35 0.31
N ILE A 3 14.44 -4.90 -0.94
CA ILE A 3 13.30 -4.61 -1.83
C ILE A 3 12.45 -5.86 -2.09
N GLN A 4 13.08 -7.05 -2.12
CA GLN A 4 12.41 -8.33 -2.29
C GLN A 4 11.51 -8.66 -1.09
N ASP A 5 11.94 -8.33 0.14
CA ASP A 5 11.13 -8.55 1.34
C ASP A 5 9.91 -7.62 1.36
N MET A 6 10.09 -6.36 0.95
CA MET A 6 8.99 -5.40 0.78
C MET A 6 7.97 -5.90 -0.23
N GLN A 7 8.42 -6.41 -1.37
CA GLN A 7 7.55 -6.98 -2.39
C GLN A 7 6.81 -8.23 -1.88
N LYS A 8 7.49 -9.13 -1.17
CA LYS A 8 6.87 -10.31 -0.55
C LYS A 8 5.80 -9.91 0.47
N PHE A 9 6.03 -8.86 1.25
CA PHE A 9 5.05 -8.36 2.21
C PHE A 9 3.83 -7.75 1.52
N GLY A 10 4.04 -6.97 0.45
CA GLY A 10 2.93 -6.49 -0.38
C GLY A 10 2.15 -7.66 -1.01
N TYR A 11 2.84 -8.69 -1.51
CA TYR A 11 2.21 -9.87 -2.10
C TYR A 11 1.45 -10.71 -1.06
N PHE A 12 1.92 -10.74 0.19
CA PHE A 12 1.21 -11.35 1.30
C PHE A 12 -0.14 -10.66 1.57
N TYR A 13 -0.19 -9.33 1.53
CA TYR A 13 -1.42 -8.57 1.64
C TYR A 13 -2.33 -8.75 0.41
N LEU A 14 -1.75 -8.72 -0.79
CA LEU A 14 -2.47 -8.98 -2.04
C LEU A 14 -3.14 -10.37 -2.03
N ASN A 15 -2.44 -11.39 -1.52
CA ASN A 15 -2.96 -12.74 -1.32
C ASN A 15 -3.73 -12.92 -0.02
N LYS A 16 -4.33 -11.84 0.51
CA LYS A 16 -5.26 -11.88 1.64
C LYS A 16 -4.67 -12.60 2.87
N GLY A 17 -3.39 -12.39 3.16
CA GLY A 17 -2.72 -12.92 4.34
C GLY A 17 -2.28 -14.38 4.22
N ARG A 18 -2.16 -14.90 2.99
CA ARG A 18 -1.62 -16.24 2.70
C ARG A 18 -0.15 -16.21 2.32
N CYS A 19 0.60 -17.16 2.86
CA CYS A 19 1.95 -17.49 2.43
C CYS A 19 1.93 -18.93 1.86
N GLY A 20 1.97 -19.04 0.52
CA GLY A 20 1.72 -20.31 -0.16
C GLY A 20 0.33 -20.86 0.18
N LYS A 21 0.28 -22.07 0.73
CA LYS A 21 -0.99 -22.72 1.15
C LYS A 21 -1.42 -22.36 2.58
N ARG A 22 -0.58 -21.66 3.35
CA ARG A 22 -0.83 -21.39 4.77
C ARG A 22 -1.44 -19.99 4.96
N GLN A 23 -2.56 -19.92 5.67
CA GLN A 23 -3.10 -18.65 6.18
C GLN A 23 -2.28 -18.23 7.40
N LEU A 24 -1.68 -17.04 7.37
CA LEU A 24 -0.95 -16.49 8.53
C LEU A 24 -1.69 -15.34 9.20
N LEU A 25 -2.50 -14.60 8.44
CA LEU A 25 -3.30 -13.46 8.94
C LEU A 25 -4.68 -13.54 8.30
N SER A 26 -5.78 -13.39 9.03
CA SER A 26 -7.12 -13.62 8.47
C SER A 26 -7.43 -12.69 7.29
N GLU A 27 -8.21 -13.19 6.33
CA GLU A 27 -8.68 -12.35 5.20
C GLU A 27 -9.51 -11.16 5.71
N GLU A 28 -10.25 -11.35 6.81
CA GLU A 28 -10.99 -10.30 7.51
C GLU A 28 -10.07 -9.20 8.04
N TRP A 29 -8.91 -9.55 8.61
CA TRP A 29 -7.95 -8.56 9.08
C TRP A 29 -7.36 -7.77 7.90
N ILE A 30 -7.00 -8.43 6.80
CA ILE A 30 -6.50 -7.73 5.60
C ILE A 30 -7.53 -6.72 5.11
N SER A 31 -8.79 -7.14 4.96
CA SER A 31 -9.89 -6.27 4.55
C SER A 31 -10.08 -5.10 5.53
N THR A 32 -10.11 -5.37 6.84
CA THR A 32 -10.36 -4.36 7.87
C THR A 32 -9.23 -3.34 7.99
N SER A 33 -7.99 -3.80 7.86
CA SER A 33 -6.78 -2.97 7.98
C SER A 33 -6.52 -2.12 6.74
N THR A 34 -7.07 -2.48 5.58
CA THR A 34 -6.86 -1.77 4.31
C THR A 34 -8.09 -1.00 3.82
N LYS A 35 -9.19 -1.03 4.57
CA LYS A 35 -10.38 -0.21 4.31
C LYS A 35 -10.14 1.25 4.72
N PRO A 36 -10.57 2.25 3.93
CA PRO A 36 -10.52 3.65 4.36
C PRO A 36 -11.34 3.85 5.64
N LYS A 37 -10.77 4.53 6.65
CA LYS A 37 -11.44 4.78 7.94
C LYS A 37 -11.35 6.24 8.38
N HIS A 38 -10.14 6.79 8.38
CA HIS A 38 -9.89 8.15 8.84
C HIS A 38 -9.26 8.94 7.72
N LEU A 39 -9.95 9.97 7.23
CA LEU A 39 -9.37 10.90 6.27
C LEU A 39 -8.19 11.62 6.94
N THR A 40 -7.07 11.72 6.24
CA THR A 40 -5.87 12.38 6.75
C THR A 40 -5.66 13.72 6.04
N TYR A 41 -4.95 13.71 4.92
CA TYR A 41 -4.76 14.83 4.02
C TYR A 41 -5.38 14.47 2.68
N GLU A 42 -6.14 15.38 2.07
CA GLU A 42 -6.84 15.12 0.80
C GLU A 42 -5.91 14.58 -0.29
N HIS A 43 -4.69 15.11 -0.37
CA HIS A 43 -3.69 14.71 -1.38
C HIS A 43 -2.98 13.39 -1.07
N ILE A 44 -3.25 12.75 0.08
CA ILE A 44 -2.68 11.46 0.49
C ILE A 44 -3.79 10.39 0.60
N GLY A 45 -4.93 10.74 1.19
CA GLY A 45 -6.10 9.89 1.33
C GLY A 45 -6.43 9.54 2.78
N TYR A 46 -6.86 8.31 2.99
CA TYR A 46 -7.30 7.79 4.27
C TYR A 46 -6.20 6.99 4.97
N TYR A 47 -6.40 6.72 6.24
CA TYR A 47 -5.53 5.86 7.02
C TYR A 47 -6.33 4.85 7.84
N SER A 48 -5.81 3.62 7.95
CA SER A 48 -6.36 2.53 8.73
C SER A 48 -5.25 1.57 9.13
N HIS A 49 -5.09 1.28 10.43
CA HIS A 49 -4.24 0.20 10.94
C HIS A 49 -2.86 0.08 10.27
N HIS A 50 -2.14 1.21 10.13
CA HIS A 50 -0.81 1.32 9.52
C HIS A 50 -0.75 1.32 7.99
N TRP A 51 -1.89 1.35 7.31
CA TRP A 51 -2.00 1.54 5.88
C TRP A 51 -2.61 2.89 5.56
N TRP A 52 -2.01 3.57 4.59
CA TRP A 52 -2.65 4.63 3.84
C TRP A 52 -3.52 3.99 2.76
N VAL A 53 -4.66 4.59 2.48
CA VAL A 53 -5.62 4.10 1.49
C VAL A 53 -5.98 5.26 0.60
N SER A 54 -5.89 5.06 -0.71
CA SER A 54 -6.21 6.08 -1.70
C SER A 54 -7.66 6.53 -1.55
N ASP A 55 -7.94 7.75 -1.99
CA ASP A 55 -9.26 8.37 -1.89
C ASP A 55 -10.36 7.48 -2.50
N GLU A 56 -11.54 7.47 -1.86
CA GLU A 56 -12.76 6.82 -2.34
C GLU A 56 -13.28 7.44 -3.64
N SER A 57 -12.89 8.69 -3.94
CA SER A 57 -13.21 9.35 -5.21
C SER A 57 -12.51 8.74 -6.43
N LEU A 58 -11.48 7.93 -6.22
CA LEU A 58 -10.81 7.21 -7.30
C LEU A 58 -11.65 5.99 -7.69
N GLU A 59 -11.86 5.78 -9.00
CA GLU A 59 -12.55 4.59 -9.52
C GLU A 59 -11.94 3.27 -9.02
N ARG A 60 -10.66 3.30 -8.61
CA ARG A 60 -9.89 2.15 -8.15
C ARG A 60 -9.11 2.53 -6.90
N SER A 61 -9.39 1.86 -5.79
CA SER A 61 -8.67 2.08 -4.54
C SER A 61 -7.42 1.19 -4.47
N PHE A 62 -6.31 1.78 -4.05
CA PHE A 62 -5.10 1.09 -3.67
C PHE A 62 -4.73 1.48 -2.25
N TYR A 63 -3.95 0.63 -1.58
CA TYR A 63 -3.41 0.95 -0.25
C TYR A 63 -1.89 0.85 -0.25
N PHE A 64 -1.26 1.60 0.64
CA PHE A 64 0.18 1.70 0.70
C PHE A 64 0.73 1.94 2.10
N ALA A 65 1.93 1.42 2.33
CA ALA A 65 2.76 1.76 3.47
C ALA A 65 3.83 2.76 2.99
N MET A 66 4.05 3.80 3.77
CA MET A 66 5.00 4.88 3.47
C MET A 66 6.02 4.99 4.59
N GLY A 67 7.30 5.09 4.22
CA GLY A 67 8.42 5.34 5.12
C GLY A 67 9.26 6.54 4.67
N LEU A 68 9.92 7.17 5.64
CA LEU A 68 10.79 8.33 5.43
C LEU A 68 11.86 8.04 4.37
N GLY A 69 12.11 9.03 3.50
CA GLY A 69 13.10 8.90 2.42
C GLY A 69 12.54 8.26 1.15
N GLY A 70 11.23 8.07 1.07
CA GLY A 70 10.57 7.55 -0.14
C GLY A 70 10.50 6.03 -0.20
N GLN A 71 10.36 5.36 0.94
CA GLN A 71 10.17 3.91 1.01
C GLN A 71 8.68 3.60 0.88
N TYR A 72 8.30 2.74 -0.07
CA TYR A 72 6.89 2.43 -0.31
C TYR A 72 6.65 0.96 -0.56
N ILE A 73 5.52 0.47 -0.04
CA ILE A 73 4.85 -0.73 -0.50
C ILE A 73 3.46 -0.29 -0.92
N CYS A 74 3.08 -0.50 -2.17
CA CYS A 74 1.75 -0.17 -2.69
C CYS A 74 1.11 -1.44 -3.26
N VAL A 75 -0.16 -1.63 -2.98
CA VAL A 75 -0.94 -2.80 -3.40
C VAL A 75 -2.23 -2.33 -4.04
N ASP A 76 -2.46 -2.79 -5.27
CA ASP A 76 -3.73 -2.63 -5.99
C ASP A 76 -4.34 -4.02 -6.18
N PRO A 77 -5.29 -4.42 -5.31
CA PRO A 77 -5.96 -5.71 -5.42
C PRO A 77 -6.77 -5.87 -6.70
N SER A 78 -7.30 -4.79 -7.27
CA SER A 78 -8.15 -4.84 -8.46
C SER A 78 -7.37 -5.26 -9.70
N ARG A 79 -6.08 -4.89 -9.77
CA ARG A 79 -5.17 -5.21 -10.87
C ARG A 79 -4.18 -6.34 -10.56
N ASN A 80 -4.22 -6.90 -9.35
CA ASN A 80 -3.24 -7.89 -8.87
C ASN A 80 -1.79 -7.37 -8.92
N ILE A 81 -1.58 -6.12 -8.49
CA ILE A 81 -0.28 -5.43 -8.56
C ILE A 81 0.29 -5.17 -7.17
N VAL A 82 1.61 -5.35 -7.03
CA VAL A 82 2.42 -4.86 -5.91
C VAL A 82 3.58 -4.03 -6.46
N ILE A 83 3.75 -2.83 -5.90
CA ILE A 83 4.90 -1.97 -6.20
C ILE A 83 5.68 -1.78 -4.91
N ALA A 84 6.96 -2.16 -4.92
CA ALA A 84 7.90 -1.86 -3.85
C ALA A 84 8.91 -0.84 -4.35
N LEU A 85 9.20 0.19 -3.55
CA LEU A 85 10.18 1.23 -3.88
C LEU A 85 11.07 1.48 -2.66
N THR A 86 12.38 1.52 -2.92
CA THR A 86 13.38 2.05 -1.97
C THR A 86 14.05 3.26 -2.60
N ASN A 87 14.12 4.36 -1.86
CA ASN A 87 14.70 5.61 -2.33
C ASN A 87 15.50 6.29 -1.22
N ASN A 88 16.22 7.36 -1.58
CA ASN A 88 16.88 8.27 -0.64
C ASN A 88 16.35 9.71 -0.81
N THR A 89 15.05 9.87 -1.06
CA THR A 89 14.41 11.18 -1.29
C THR A 89 13.92 11.80 0.02
N TYR A 90 14.83 12.03 0.96
CA TYR A 90 14.49 12.58 2.29
C TYR A 90 13.80 13.95 2.23
N ASN A 91 14.15 14.78 1.24
CA ASN A 91 13.56 16.10 1.05
C ASN A 91 12.15 16.07 0.45
N ASP A 92 11.74 14.95 -0.16
CA ASP A 92 10.39 14.76 -0.69
C ASP A 92 9.99 13.28 -0.60
N THR A 93 9.45 12.91 0.57
CA THR A 93 8.97 11.55 0.82
C THR A 93 7.70 11.23 0.02
N LEU A 94 6.98 12.22 -0.52
CA LEU A 94 5.74 12.01 -1.27
C LEU A 94 5.96 11.81 -2.77
N LYS A 95 7.18 12.02 -3.28
CA LYS A 95 7.51 11.82 -4.69
C LYS A 95 7.09 10.44 -5.24
N PRO A 96 7.33 9.31 -4.54
CA PRO A 96 6.87 8.01 -5.01
C PRO A 96 5.35 7.84 -5.02
N LEU A 97 4.64 8.43 -4.05
CA LEU A 97 3.17 8.42 -4.04
C LEU A 97 2.62 9.04 -5.33
N LYS A 98 3.10 10.23 -5.70
CA LYS A 98 2.69 10.92 -6.94
C LYS A 98 2.94 10.07 -8.19
N ALA A 99 4.04 9.31 -8.23
CA ALA A 99 4.35 8.42 -9.34
C ALA A 99 3.41 7.21 -9.39
N ASN A 100 3.15 6.57 -8.24
CA ASN A 100 2.25 5.42 -8.13
C ASN A 100 0.81 5.80 -8.48
N THR A 101 0.31 6.94 -7.99
CA THR A 101 -1.05 7.42 -8.31
C THR A 101 -1.24 7.58 -9.83
N LYS A 102 -0.26 8.13 -10.54
CA LYS A 102 -0.31 8.27 -12.01
C LYS A 102 -0.28 6.94 -12.76
N LEU A 103 0.35 5.91 -12.20
CA LEU A 103 0.44 4.58 -12.81
C LEU A 103 -0.83 3.75 -12.57
N LEU A 104 -1.49 3.97 -11.43
CA LEU A 104 -2.63 3.19 -10.97
C LEU A 104 -4.00 3.83 -11.27
N GLN A 105 -4.02 5.09 -11.70
CA GLN A 105 -5.14 5.69 -12.42
C GLN A 105 -5.13 5.16 -13.86
#